data_AF-A0A2N2M6C1-F1
#
_entry.id   AF-A0A2N2M6C1-F1
#
_cell.length_a   1.000
_cell.length_b   1.000
_cell.length_c   1.000
_cell.angle_alpha   90.00
_cell.angle_beta   90.00
_cell.angle_gamma   90.00
#
_symmetry.space_group_name_H-M   'P 1'
#
loop_
_entity.id
_entity.type
_entity.pdbx_description
1 polymer ?
#
loop_
_entity_poly.entity_id
_entity_poly.type
_entity_poly.pdbx_seq_one_letter_code
_entity_poly.pdbx_strand_id
1 'polypeptide(L)' 'TWATINIEGGVYARQAPCYDDIQCPKIIPAIPNNTLVQVLGTNPEKTWAQILMDDGSKGWVNIIYINFAQ' A
#
# COMPACT_ATOMS: atom_id res chain seq x y z
N THR A 1 3.98 10.86 -5.19
CA THR A 1 4.20 10.21 -6.50
C THR A 1 3.05 9.26 -6.79
N TRP A 2 2.74 8.96 -8.04
CA TRP A 2 1.70 7.97 -8.39
C TRP A 2 2.29 6.60 -8.65
N ALA A 3 1.54 5.54 -8.33
CA ALA A 3 1.96 4.16 -8.53
C ALA A 3 0.74 3.24 -8.71
N THR A 4 0.94 2.06 -9.28
CA THR A 4 -0.11 1.04 -9.45
C THR A 4 0.16 -0.18 -8.58
N ILE A 5 -0.89 -0.77 -8.03
CA ILE A 5 -0.80 -2.10 -7.40
C ILE A 5 -0.49 -3.14 -8.49
N ASN A 6 0.49 -4.00 -8.25
CA ASN A 6 1.04 -4.95 -9.21
C ASN A 6 1.14 -6.35 -8.58
N ILE A 7 0.01 -6.89 -8.13
CA ILE A 7 -0.10 -8.27 -7.64
C ILE A 7 -1.48 -8.82 -7.96
N GLU A 8 -1.51 -10.02 -8.52
CA GLU A 8 -2.74 -10.75 -8.78
C GLU A 8 -3.47 -11.07 -7.47
N GLY A 9 -4.79 -10.87 -7.43
CA GLY A 9 -5.59 -10.98 -6.20
C GLY A 9 -5.59 -9.73 -5.31
N GLY A 10 -4.73 -8.74 -5.61
CA GLY A 10 -4.67 -7.48 -4.88
C GLY A 10 -3.91 -7.56 -3.56
N VAL A 11 -3.91 -6.45 -2.83
CA VAL A 11 -3.15 -6.32 -1.57
C VAL A 11 -3.92 -5.56 -0.50
N TYR A 12 -3.87 -6.03 0.73
CA TYR A 12 -4.44 -5.31 1.86
C TYR A 12 -3.51 -4.20 2.33
N ALA A 13 -4.06 -3.03 2.66
CA ALA A 13 -3.27 -1.99 3.32
C ALA A 13 -3.37 -2.10 4.84
N ARG A 14 -2.24 -1.88 5.52
CA ARG A 14 -2.08 -2.02 6.96
C ARG A 14 -2.04 -0.69 7.68
N GLN A 15 -2.35 -0.71 8.97
CA GLN A 15 -2.28 0.47 9.83
C GLN A 15 -0.85 1.01 9.98
N ALA A 16 0.14 0.12 9.95
CA ALA A 16 1.56 0.43 10.11
C ALA A 16 2.43 -0.52 9.23
N PRO A 17 3.69 -0.17 8.94
CA PRO A 17 4.58 -0.91 8.04
C PRO A 17 5.18 -2.17 8.68
N CYS A 18 4.34 -3.12 9.09
CA CYS A 18 4.78 -4.42 9.60
C CYS A 18 3.90 -5.57 9.07
N TYR A 19 4.27 -6.81 9.39
CA TYR A 19 3.51 -7.99 8.97
C TYR A 19 2.56 -8.55 10.04
N ASP A 20 2.74 -8.14 11.30
CA ASP A 20 2.00 -8.68 12.44
C ASP A 20 0.55 -8.19 12.45
N ASP A 21 -0.42 -9.10 12.30
CA ASP A 21 -1.84 -8.72 12.18
C ASP A 21 -2.44 -8.15 13.48
N ILE A 22 -1.77 -8.31 14.64
CA ILE A 22 -2.18 -7.71 15.92
C ILE A 22 -1.65 -6.28 16.04
N GLN A 23 -0.37 -6.05 15.70
CA GLN A 23 0.28 -4.73 15.81
C GLN A 23 -0.07 -3.80 14.63
N CYS A 24 -0.21 -4.35 13.43
CA CYS A 24 -0.53 -3.62 12.21
C CYS A 24 -1.66 -4.35 11.45
N PRO A 25 -2.89 -4.27 11.98
CA PRO A 25 -4.03 -4.88 11.34
C PRO A 25 -4.23 -4.33 9.92
N LYS A 26 -4.86 -5.15 9.08
CA LYS A 26 -5.31 -4.75 7.74
C LYS A 26 -6.51 -3.83 7.91
N ILE A 27 -6.37 -2.58 7.49
CA ILE A 27 -7.39 -1.53 7.65
C ILE A 27 -8.10 -1.19 6.35
N ILE A 28 -7.47 -1.50 5.21
CA ILE A 28 -8.09 -1.42 3.89
C ILE A 28 -8.21 -2.85 3.36
N PRO A 29 -9.40 -3.27 2.92
CA PRO A 29 -9.60 -4.56 2.26
C PRO A 29 -8.74 -4.67 0.99
N ALA A 30 -8.75 -5.83 0.33
CA ALA A 30 -7.88 -6.09 -0.81
C ALA A 30 -8.05 -5.00 -1.89
N ILE A 31 -7.01 -4.20 -2.07
CA ILE A 31 -6.89 -3.20 -3.12
C ILE A 31 -6.61 -3.96 -4.42
N PRO A 32 -7.45 -3.84 -5.45
CA PRO A 32 -7.31 -4.63 -6.66
C PRO A 32 -5.98 -4.41 -7.39
N ASN A 33 -5.60 -5.40 -8.18
CA ASN A 33 -4.49 -5.26 -9.13
C ASN A 33 -4.77 -4.11 -10.11
N ASN A 34 -3.72 -3.42 -10.57
CA ASN A 34 -3.79 -2.25 -11.45
C ASN A 34 -4.51 -1.02 -10.87
N THR A 35 -4.90 -1.04 -9.59
CA THR A 35 -5.44 0.17 -8.93
C THR A 35 -4.36 1.24 -8.85
N LEU A 36 -4.66 2.43 -9.35
CA LEU A 36 -3.82 3.61 -9.23
C LEU A 36 -3.94 4.19 -7.82
N VAL A 37 -2.81 4.43 -7.16
CA VAL A 37 -2.74 5.01 -5.82
C VAL A 37 -1.70 6.12 -5.77
N GLN A 38 -1.90 7.08 -4.86
CA GLN A 38 -0.88 8.09 -4.59
C GLN A 38 0.03 7.61 -3.46
N VAL A 39 1.33 7.55 -3.69
CA VAL A 39 2.35 7.29 -2.66
C VAL A 39 2.71 8.61 -1.99
N LEU A 40 2.47 8.66 -0.67
CA LEU A 40 2.76 9.80 0.19
C LEU A 40 4.20 9.79 0.71
N GLY A 41 4.77 8.61 0.91
CA GLY A 41 6.13 8.41 1.39
C GLY A 41 6.45 6.94 1.67
N THR A 42 7.65 6.67 2.17
CA THR A 42 8.09 5.33 2.57
C THR A 42 8.58 5.32 4.01
N ASN A 43 8.61 4.15 4.62
CA ASN A 43 9.32 3.96 5.90
C ASN A 43 10.84 4.16 5.72
N PRO A 44 11.62 4.34 6.80
CA PRO A 44 13.07 4.55 6.72
C PRO A 44 13.82 3.45 5.96
N GLU A 45 13.38 2.19 6.11
CA GLU A 45 13.96 1.02 5.46
C GLU A 45 13.55 0.88 3.97
N LYS A 46 12.62 1.71 3.50
CA LYS A 46 12.07 1.69 2.12
C LYS A 46 11.46 0.35 1.71
N THR A 47 10.88 -0.37 2.65
CA THR A 47 10.19 -1.66 2.43
C THR A 47 8.67 -1.51 2.35
N TRP A 48 8.14 -0.40 2.83
CA TRP A 48 6.72 -0.08 2.83
C TRP A 48 6.48 1.33 2.31
N ALA A 49 5.40 1.47 1.54
CA ALA A 49 4.90 2.74 1.08
C ALA A 49 3.59 3.07 1.78
N GLN A 50 3.45 4.32 2.23
CA GLN A 50 2.15 4.84 2.65
C GLN A 50 1.43 5.35 1.41
N ILE A 51 0.23 4.79 1.17
CA ILE A 51 -0.60 5.14 0.03
C ILE A 51 -1.82 5.98 0.48
N LEU A 52 -2.36 6.73 -0.47
CA LEU A 52 -3.64 7.41 -0.41
C LEU A 52 -4.49 6.92 -1.59
N MET A 53 -5.69 6.43 -1.29
CA MET A 53 -6.68 6.02 -2.28
C MET A 53 -7.60 7.19 -2.67
N ASP A 54 -8.40 7.00 -3.71
CA ASP A 54 -9.33 7.97 -4.25
C ASP A 54 -10.45 8.37 -3.27
N ASP A 55 -10.89 7.42 -2.44
CA ASP A 55 -11.84 7.64 -1.35
C ASP A 55 -11.26 8.39 -0.13
N GLY A 56 -9.98 8.77 -0.18
CA GLY A 56 -9.27 9.48 0.87
C GLY A 56 -8.66 8.59 1.96
N SER A 57 -8.88 7.27 1.89
CA SER A 57 -8.31 6.31 2.84
C SER A 57 -6.79 6.19 2.69
N LYS A 58 -6.10 5.95 3.82
CA LYS A 58 -4.65 5.83 3.88
C LYS A 58 -4.25 4.53 4.55
N GLY A 59 -3.17 3.93 4.05
CA GLY A 59 -2.62 2.71 4.63
C GLY A 59 -1.23 2.38 4.12
N TRP A 60 -0.64 1.34 4.68
CA TRP A 60 0.70 0.88 4.33
C TRP A 60 0.65 -0.39 3.50
N VAL A 61 1.34 -0.39 2.36
CA VAL A 61 1.49 -1.54 1.47
C VAL A 61 2.98 -1.80 1.27
N ASN A 62 3.37 -3.07 1.20
CA ASN A 62 4.76 -3.41 0.93
C ASN A 62 5.15 -2.97 -0.49
N ILE A 63 6.30 -2.31 -0.64
CA ILE A 63 6.74 -1.73 -1.90
C ILE A 63 6.87 -2.76 -3.03
N ILE A 64 7.10 -4.05 -2.72
CA ILE A 64 7.21 -5.11 -3.74
C ILE A 64 5.92 -5.30 -4.55
N TYR A 65 4.78 -4.85 -4.03
CA TYR A 65 3.48 -4.98 -4.68
C TYR A 65 3.09 -3.72 -5.47
N ILE A 66 4.01 -2.77 -5.63
CA ILE A 66 3.71 -1.48 -6.23
C ILE A 66 4.67 -1.22 -7.40
N ASN A 67 4.13 -0.76 -8.53
CA ASN A 67 4.91 -0.28 -9.65
C ASN A 67 4.79 1.25 -9.73
N PHE A 68 5.89 1.98 -9.60
CA PHE A 68 5.88 3.44 -9.69
C PHE A 68 5.66 3.87 -11.14
N ALA A 69 4.74 4.81 -11.35
CA ALA A 69 4.59 5.44 -12.65
C ALA A 69 5.90 6.20 -12.97
N GLN A 70 6.47 5.94 -14.15
CA GLN A 70 7.61 6.70 -14.68
C GLN A 70 7.17 8.08 -15.15
#